data_AF-A0AAP5Z1Q0-F1
#
_entry.id   AF-A0AAP5Z1Q0-F1
#
_cell.length_a   1.000
_cell.length_b   1.000
_cell.length_c   1.000
_cell.angle_alpha   90.00
_cell.angle_beta   90.00
_cell.angle_gamma   90.00
#
_symmetry.space_group_name_H-M   'P 1'
#
loop_
_entity.id
_entity.type
_entity.pdbx_description
1 polymer ?
#
loop_
_entity_poly.entity_id
_entity_poly.type
_entity_poly.pdbx_seq_one_letter_code
_entity_poly.pdbx_strand_id
1 'polypeptide(L)' 'TFYDIGDAFNDTPEWKSGAGVGIRWASPVGPVSFDFAWGLDEKPNNEFRIHFSLGPEL' A
#
# COMPACT_ATOMS: atom_id res chain seq x y z
N THR A 1 -7.23 -8.22 -0.93
CA THR A 1 -7.54 -6.86 -0.45
C THR A 1 -6.72 -6.62 0.80
N PHE A 2 -6.44 -5.37 1.15
CA PHE A 2 -5.67 -5.03 2.35
C PHE A 2 -6.19 -3.73 2.99
N TYR A 3 -5.86 -3.57 4.27
CA TYR A 3 -6.12 -2.38 5.07
C TYR A 3 -4.96 -2.22 6.06
N ASP A 4 -4.31 -1.06 6.02
CA ASP A 4 -3.13 -0.75 6.80
C ASP A 4 -3.35 0.52 7.61
N ILE A 5 -2.72 0.60 8.78
CA ILE A 5 -2.74 1.76 9.67
C ILE A 5 -1.37 1.96 10.30
N GLY A 6 -0.89 3.21 10.33
CA GLY A 6 0.42 3.53 10.89
C GLY A 6 0.64 5.03 11.04
N ASP A 7 1.69 5.38 11.76
CA ASP A 7 2.20 6.75 11.85
C ASP A 7 3.69 6.72 12.22
N ALA A 8 4.41 7.80 11.92
CA ALA A 8 5.79 8.03 12.33
C ALA A 8 5.85 9.22 13.30
N PHE A 9 5.91 8.94 14.61
CA PHE A 9 5.76 9.92 15.68
C PHE A 9 6.84 9.80 16.77
N ASN A 10 7.04 10.90 17.52
CA ASN A 10 7.90 10.92 18.70
C ASN A 10 7.10 10.88 20.02
N ASP A 11 5.97 11.60 20.07
CA ASP A 11 5.17 11.75 21.30
C ASP A 11 3.78 11.09 21.15
N THR A 12 2.85 11.76 20.47
CA THR A 12 1.49 11.28 20.23
C THR A 12 1.30 10.96 18.74
N PRO A 13 0.85 9.74 18.38
CA PRO A 13 0.59 9.38 17.00
C PRO A 13 -0.60 10.13 16.40
N GLU A 14 -0.45 10.54 15.15
CA GLU A 14 -1.52 10.92 14.23
C GLU A 14 -1.73 9.80 13.21
N TRP A 15 -2.58 8.83 13.55
CA TRP A 15 -2.82 7.67 12.71
C TRP A 15 -3.23 8.03 11.27
N LYS A 16 -2.57 7.37 10.31
CA LYS A 16 -2.95 7.36 8.90
C LYS A 16 -3.35 5.96 8.49
N SER A 17 -4.41 5.86 7.72
CA SER A 17 -4.96 4.61 7.23
C SER A 17 -5.05 4.57 5.71
N GLY A 18 -4.90 3.37 5.17
CA GLY A 18 -4.99 3.10 3.74
C GLY A 18 -5.69 1.79 3.49
N ALA A 19 -6.41 1.71 2.37
CA ALA A 19 -7.04 0.48 1.92
C ALA A 19 -6.74 0.24 0.44
N GLY A 20 -6.72 -1.02 0.03
CA GLY A 20 -6.45 -1.32 -1.35
C GLY A 20 -6.74 -2.74 -1.80
N VAL A 21 -6.53 -2.94 -3.10
CA VAL A 21 -6.66 -4.22 -3.77
C VAL A 21 -5.37 -4.52 -4.51
N GLY A 22 -4.96 -5.78 -4.43
CA GLY A 22 -3.69 -6.25 -4.96
C GLY A 22 -3.89 -7.45 -5.86
N ILE A 23 -3.13 -7.48 -6.94
CA ILE A 23 -2.92 -8.67 -7.77
C ILE A 23 -1.56 -9.24 -7.38
N ARG A 24 -1.51 -10.56 -7.19
CA ARG A 24 -0.29 -11.32 -6.94
C ARG A 24 -0.17 -12.41 -7.98
N TRP A 25 0.94 -12.46 -8.68
CA TRP A 25 1.15 -13.40 -9.78
C TRP A 25 2.51 -14.08 -9.68
N ALA A 26 2.51 -15.42 -9.72
CA ALA A 26 3.72 -16.21 -9.88
C ALA A 26 4.12 -16.24 -11.36
N SER A 27 4.99 -15.31 -11.76
CA SER A 27 5.50 -15.24 -13.13
C SER A 27 6.73 -16.15 -13.32
N PRO A 28 7.14 -16.45 -14.57
CA PRO A 28 8.35 -17.23 -14.85
C PRO A 28 9.65 -16.61 -14.32
N VAL A 29 9.65 -15.31 -14.01
CA VAL A 29 10.82 -14.56 -13.50
C VAL A 29 10.72 -14.24 -12.01
N GLY A 30 9.71 -14.76 -11.32
CA GLY A 30 9.50 -14.59 -9.88
C GLY A 30 8.12 -14.02 -9.52
N PRO A 31 7.85 -13.83 -8.22
CA PRO A 31 6.62 -13.20 -7.75
C PRO A 31 6.51 -11.76 -8.26
N VAL A 32 5.31 -11.39 -8.70
CA VAL A 32 4.95 -10.04 -9.14
C VAL A 32 3.77 -9.56 -8.30
N SER A 33 3.88 -8.33 -7.78
CA SER A 33 2.77 -7.64 -7.11
C SER A 33 2.36 -6.38 -7.88
N PHE A 34 1.06 -6.12 -7.92
CA PHE A 34 0.52 -4.87 -8.41
C PHE A 34 -0.62 -4.43 -7.48
N ASP A 35 -0.45 -3.30 -6.81
CA ASP A 35 -1.39 -2.79 -5.82
C ASP A 35 -1.98 -1.44 -6.23
N PHE A 36 -3.28 -1.33 -5.99
CA PHE A 36 -4.06 -0.11 -6.11
C PHE A 36 -4.51 0.28 -4.69
N ALA A 37 -4.00 1.40 -4.19
CA ALA A 37 -4.21 1.84 -2.81
C ALA A 37 -4.85 3.23 -2.75
N TRP A 38 -5.65 3.47 -1.71
CA TRP A 38 -6.22 4.75 -1.35
C TRP A 38 -5.87 5.12 0.09
N GLY A 39 -5.23 6.26 0.29
CA GLY A 39 -5.07 6.89 1.61
C GLY A 39 -6.39 7.49 2.07
N LEU A 40 -6.95 6.98 3.16
CA LEU A 40 -8.29 7.37 3.63
C LEU A 40 -8.30 8.69 4.40
N ASP A 41 -7.13 9.09 4.89
CA ASP A 41 -6.90 10.33 5.65
C ASP A 41 -6.21 11.42 4.81
N GLU A 42 -6.05 11.19 3.50
CA GLU A 42 -5.39 12.11 2.57
C GLU A 42 -6.34 13.19 2.03
N LYS A 43 -5.76 14.30 1.56
CA LYS A 43 -6.53 15.35 0.88
C LYS A 43 -7.00 14.85 -0.48
N PRO A 44 -8.19 15.30 -0.95
CA PRO A 44 -8.68 14.99 -2.29
C PRO A 44 -7.65 15.30 -3.38
N ASN A 45 -7.54 14.38 -4.35
CA ASN A 45 -6.57 14.31 -5.45
C ASN A 45 -5.16 13.77 -5.10
N ASN A 46 -4.89 13.38 -3.85
CA ASN A 46 -3.59 12.78 -3.44
C ASN A 46 -3.72 11.37 -2.85
N GLU A 47 -4.94 10.86 -2.71
CA GLU A 47 -5.28 9.62 -2.04
C GLU A 47 -4.85 8.37 -2.82
N PHE A 48 -4.88 8.39 -4.15
CA PHE A 48 -4.68 7.19 -4.96
C PHE A 48 -3.20 6.94 -5.28
N ARG A 49 -2.75 5.70 -5.06
CA ARG A 49 -1.39 5.24 -5.34
C ARG A 49 -1.39 3.89 -6.05
N ILE A 50 -0.37 3.70 -6.88
CA ILE A 50 -0.07 2.42 -7.52
C ILE A 50 1.30 1.96 -7.03
N HIS A 51 1.40 0.69 -6.64
CA HIS A 51 2.67 0.04 -6.30
C HIS A 51 2.90 -1.18 -7.19
N PHE A 52 4.14 -1.40 -7.59
CA PHE A 52 4.58 -2.59 -8.33
C PHE A 52 5.85 -3.14 -7.69
N SER A 53 5.90 -4.46 -7.49
CA SER A 53 7.12 -5.15 -7.09
C SER A 53 7.38 -6.40 -7.94
N LEU A 54 8.66 -6.73 -8.08
CA LEU A 54 9.15 -7.93 -8.76
C LEU A 54 10.25 -8.55 -7.90
N GLY A 55 10.11 -9.84 -7.61
CA GLY A 55 11.04 -10.60 -6.78
C GLY A 55 10.45 -10.94 -5.41
N PRO A 56 11.26 -11.47 -4.49
CA PRO A 56 10.80 -11.79 -3.14
C PRO A 56 10.33 -10.52 -2.42
N GLU A 57 9.14 -10.59 -1.83
CA GLU A 57 8.60 -9.56 -0.92
C GLU A 57 9.41 -9.63 0.39
N LEU A 58 9.88 -8.48 0.90
CA LEU A 58 10.62 -8.36 2.18
C LEU A 58 9.65 -8.17 3.35
#